data_AF-A0A838TB29-F1
#
_entry.id   AF-A0A838TB29-F1
#
_cell.length_a   1.000
_cell.length_b   1.000
_cell.length_c   1.000
_cell.angle_alpha   90.00
_cell.angle_beta   90.00
_cell.angle_gamma   90.00
#
_symmetry.space_group_name_H-M   'P 1'
#
loop_
_entity.id
_entity.type
_entity.pdbx_description
1 polymer ?
#
loop_
_entity_poly.entity_id
_entity_poly.type
_entity_poly.pdbx_seq_one_letter_code
_entity_poly.pdbx_strand_id
1 'polypeptide(L)' 'MAESIVQFEGRRDPQGHLRVYILPAGDGGGRYEVAGINDRYHPQEAAKLKALIDAGRYDEAGDYAAEVIAK' A
#
# COMPACT_ATOMS: atom_id res chain seq x y z
N MET A 1 12.76 2.39 -17.21
CA MET A 1 11.69 3.39 -17.03
C MET A 1 10.71 2.89 -15.96
N ALA A 2 11.08 3.04 -14.70
CA ALA A 2 10.21 2.84 -13.53
C ALA A 2 10.74 3.69 -12.36
N GLU A 3 11.35 4.83 -12.70
CA GLU A 3 12.04 5.73 -11.76
C GLU A 3 11.05 6.71 -11.10
N SER A 4 9.75 6.52 -11.37
CA SER A 4 8.67 7.40 -10.94
C SER A 4 7.78 6.82 -9.85
N ILE A 5 8.24 5.82 -9.09
CA ILE A 5 7.64 5.45 -7.78
C ILE A 5 7.87 6.56 -6.72
N VAL A 6 8.33 7.73 -7.18
CA VAL A 6 8.33 9.06 -6.57
C VAL A 6 7.68 9.06 -5.18
N GLN A 7 8.55 8.99 -4.18
CA GLN A 7 8.40 9.72 -2.91
C GLN A 7 7.35 9.22 -1.90
N PHE A 8 7.05 7.92 -1.88
CA PHE A 8 6.35 7.32 -0.72
C PHE A 8 7.30 6.97 0.46
N GLU A 9 8.31 7.81 0.70
CA GLU A 9 9.34 7.65 1.75
C GLU A 9 8.76 7.55 3.18
N GLY A 10 7.50 7.92 3.40
CA GLY A 10 6.85 7.80 4.71
C GLY A 10 6.13 6.48 5.00
N ARG A 11 5.94 5.59 4.01
CA ARG A 11 5.05 4.41 4.15
C ARG A 11 5.68 3.07 3.77
N ARG A 12 7.00 3.05 3.64
CA ARG A 12 7.77 1.81 3.64
C ARG A 12 8.52 1.73 4.96
N ASP A 13 8.64 0.52 5.50
CA ASP A 13 9.52 0.27 6.64
C ASP A 13 10.98 0.54 6.23
N PRO A 14 11.91 0.74 7.18
CA PRO A 14 13.33 0.96 6.88
C PRO A 14 13.99 -0.18 6.08
N GLN A 15 13.34 -1.34 5.96
CA GLN A 15 13.74 -2.46 5.11
C GLN A 15 13.21 -2.36 3.66
N GLY A 16 12.41 -1.34 3.33
CA GLY A 16 11.77 -1.15 2.03
C GLY A 16 10.44 -1.88 1.86
N HIS A 17 9.93 -2.56 2.89
CA HIS A 17 8.68 -3.31 2.83
C HIS A 17 7.45 -2.41 2.98
N LEU A 18 6.34 -2.81 2.37
CA LEU A 18 5.06 -2.14 2.53
C LEU A 18 4.47 -2.41 3.91
N ARG A 19 3.94 -1.37 4.55
CA ARG A 19 3.12 -1.51 5.76
C ARG A 19 1.71 -0.98 5.54
N VAL A 20 0.76 -1.57 6.26
CA VAL A 20 -0.60 -1.04 6.36
C VAL A 20 -0.58 0.18 7.26
N TYR A 21 -0.99 1.32 6.73
CA TYR A 21 -1.17 2.55 7.49
C TYR A 21 -2.65 2.77 7.77
N ILE A 22 -3.02 2.85 9.05
CA ILE A 22 -4.40 3.12 9.44
C ILE A 22 -4.60 4.63 9.39
N LEU A 23 -5.54 5.09 8.58
CA LEU A 23 -5.89 6.51 8.55
C LEU A 23 -6.82 6.85 9.72
N PRO A 24 -6.66 8.03 10.34
CA PRO A 24 -7.63 8.51 11.30
C PRO A 24 -9.00 8.70 10.63
N ALA A 25 -10.05 8.36 11.36
CA ALA A 25 -11.42 8.52 10.88
C ALA A 25 -11.73 10.01 10.63
N GLY A 26 -11.96 10.37 9.36
CA GLY A 26 -12.29 11.74 8.96
C GLY A 26 -11.36 12.36 7.91
N ASP A 27 -10.22 11.74 7.60
CA ASP A 27 -9.20 12.30 6.69
C ASP A 27 -9.57 12.19 5.19
N GLY A 28 -10.75 11.64 4.88
CA GLY A 28 -11.21 11.50 3.50
C GLY A 28 -10.56 10.34 2.72
N GLY A 29 -9.47 9.74 3.20
CA GLY A 29 -8.79 8.61 2.55
C GLY A 29 -9.33 7.21 2.86
N GLY A 30 -10.30 7.06 3.77
CA GLY A 30 -10.84 5.75 4.17
C GLY A 30 -10.36 5.31 5.55
N ARG A 31 -10.30 4.00 5.79
CA ARG A 31 -9.88 3.38 7.06
C ARG A 31 -8.39 3.08 7.10
N TYR A 32 -7.82 2.66 5.98
CA TYR A 32 -6.41 2.30 5.88
C TYR A 32 -5.92 2.43 4.44
N GLU A 33 -4.61 2.46 4.30
CA GLU A 33 -3.94 2.44 3.01
C GLU A 33 -2.62 1.68 3.05
N VAL A 34 -2.20 1.23 1.88
CA VAL A 34 -0.95 0.51 1.67
C VAL A 34 -0.30 1.07 0.42
N ALA A 35 0.94 1.55 0.51
CA ALA A 35 1.67 2.10 -0.65
C ALA A 35 0.97 3.26 -1.42
N GLY A 36 0.04 3.98 -0.78
CA GLY A 36 -0.79 4.99 -1.44
C GLY A 36 -2.11 4.46 -2.03
N ILE A 37 -2.34 3.16 -1.96
CA ILE A 37 -3.61 2.50 -2.31
C ILE A 37 -4.48 2.49 -1.06
N ASN A 38 -5.56 3.27 -1.06
CA ASN A 38 -6.48 3.35 0.06
C ASN A 38 -7.75 2.53 -0.17
N ASP A 39 -8.41 2.13 0.91
CA ASP A 39 -9.62 1.29 0.81
C ASP A 39 -10.82 2.03 0.21
N ARG A 40 -10.80 3.37 0.21
CA ARG A 40 -11.91 4.18 -0.31
C ARG A 40 -11.98 4.17 -1.84
N TYR A 41 -10.86 4.41 -2.51
CA TYR A 41 -10.80 4.44 -3.98
C TYR A 41 -10.46 3.07 -4.57
N HIS A 42 -9.69 2.26 -3.84
CA HIS A 42 -9.20 0.95 -4.27
C HIS A 42 -9.47 -0.13 -3.19
N PRO A 43 -10.75 -0.42 -2.88
CA PRO A 43 -11.12 -1.33 -1.80
C PRO A 43 -10.59 -2.75 -1.99
N GLN A 44 -10.52 -3.23 -3.25
CA GLN A 44 -10.10 -4.59 -3.54
C GLN A 44 -8.58 -4.75 -3.41
N GLU A 45 -7.83 -3.81 -3.97
CA GLU A 45 -6.37 -3.79 -3.93
C GLU A 45 -5.89 -3.57 -2.50
N ALA A 46 -6.48 -2.62 -1.77
CA ALA A 46 -6.16 -2.38 -0.36
C ALA A 46 -6.44 -3.60 0.51
N ALA A 47 -7.58 -4.28 0.33
CA ALA A 47 -7.91 -5.48 1.08
C ALA A 47 -6.93 -6.63 0.79
N LYS A 48 -6.54 -6.81 -0.49
CA LYS A 48 -5.57 -7.84 -0.89
C LYS A 48 -4.18 -7.55 -0.33
N LEU A 49 -3.71 -6.30 -0.41
CA LEU A 49 -2.45 -5.88 0.18
C LEU A 49 -2.43 -6.08 1.70
N LYS A 50 -3.52 -5.71 2.38
CA LYS A 50 -3.67 -5.97 3.81
C LYS A 50 -3.61 -7.46 4.13
N ALA A 51 -4.28 -8.31 3.34
CA ALA A 51 -4.24 -9.76 3.55
C ALA A 51 -2.84 -10.36 3.32
N LEU A 52 -2.11 -9.88 2.31
CA LEU A 52 -0.72 -10.32 2.05
C LEU A 52 0.22 -9.91 3.19
N ILE A 53 0.10 -8.67 3.67
CA ILE A 53 0.88 -8.15 4.80
C ILE A 53 0.54 -8.91 6.10
N ASP A 54 -0.74 -9.15 6.37
CA ASP A 54 -1.20 -9.92 7.54
C ASP A 54 -0.69 -11.37 7.52
N ALA A 55 -0.57 -11.95 6.32
CA ALA A 55 0.04 -13.26 6.10
C ALA A 55 1.59 -13.25 6.15
N GLY A 56 2.22 -12.10 6.38
CA GLY A 56 3.68 -11.95 6.39
C GLY A 56 4.34 -12.01 5.01
N ARG A 57 3.55 -11.93 3.93
CA ARG A 57 4.00 -11.99 2.52
C ARG A 57 4.29 -10.58 1.99
N TYR A 58 5.26 -9.91 2.60
CA TYR A 58 5.61 -8.53 2.28
C TYR A 58 6.15 -8.35 0.86
N ASP A 59 6.93 -9.31 0.35
CA ASP A 59 7.43 -9.32 -1.03
C ASP A 59 6.30 -9.30 -2.05
N GLU A 60 5.33 -10.21 -1.92
CA GLU A 60 4.18 -10.27 -2.82
C GLU A 60 3.26 -9.08 -2.69
N ALA A 61 3.11 -8.53 -1.48
CA ALA A 61 2.41 -7.26 -1.30
C ALA A 61 3.12 -6.14 -2.07
N GLY A 62 4.47 -6.10 -2.01
CA GLY A 62 5.32 -5.17 -2.74
C GLY A 62 5.11 -5.25 -4.25
N ASP A 63 5.22 -6.46 -4.79
CA ASP A 63 5.09 -6.73 -6.23
C ASP A 63 3.68 -6.37 -6.73
N TYR A 64 2.65 -6.78 -5.99
CA TYR A 64 1.27 -6.46 -6.31
C TYR A 64 0.97 -4.96 -6.26
N ALA A 65 1.49 -4.23 -5.26
CA ALA A 65 1.34 -2.78 -5.23
C ALA A 65 2.07 -2.10 -6.39
N ALA A 66 3.27 -2.58 -6.76
CA ALA A 66 4.00 -2.05 -7.90
C ALA A 66 3.24 -2.27 -9.21
N GLU A 67 2.61 -3.44 -9.40
CA GLU A 67 1.75 -3.73 -10.55
C GLU A 67 0.52 -2.80 -10.59
N VAL A 68 -0.15 -2.60 -9.45
CA VAL A 68 -1.33 -1.73 -9.34
C VAL A 68 -0.97 -0.27 -9.64
N ILE A 69 0.19 0.22 -9.18
CA ILE A 69 0.64 1.61 -9.38
C ILE A 69 1.15 1.82 -10.81
N ALA A 70 1.74 0.79 -11.43
CA ALA A 70 2.25 0.85 -12.80
C ALA A 70 1.14 0.80 -13.88
N LYS A 71 -0.11 0.56 -13.48
CA LYS A 71 -1.27 0.41 -14.36
C LYS A 71 -2.03 1.73 -14.55
#